data_AF-A0A3C0U9F8-F1
#
_entry.id   AF-A0A3C0U9F8-F1
#
_cell.length_a   1.000
_cell.length_b   1.000
_cell.length_c   1.000
_cell.angle_alpha   90.00
_cell.angle_beta   90.00
_cell.angle_gamma   90.00
#
_symmetry.space_group_name_H-M   'P 1'
#
loop_
_entity.id
_entity.type
_entity.pdbx_description
1 polymer ?
#
loop_
_entity_poly.entity_id
_entity_poly.type
_entity_poly.pdbx_seq_one_letter_code
_entity_poly.pdbx_strand_id
1 'polypeptide(L)'
;ALELTMGNQWGVGGSLIVGIVQGLGAEIGFAIFAYRKWNWLSTTISGALAGVGCALYYWATNPAWGALRVSVYLVTSAISGAVLAGAVMYLLQRAIAQTGALDRFESGRTQTLV
;
A
#
# COMPACT_ATOMS: atom_id res chain seq x y z
N ALA A 1 -9.35 1.70 11.16
CA ALA A 1 -10.27 1.85 12.33
C ALA A 1 -9.66 1.33 13.61
N LEU A 2 -9.14 0.09 13.63
CA LEU A 2 -8.48 -0.50 14.82
C LEU A 2 -7.34 0.38 15.36
N GLU A 3 -6.48 0.89 14.48
CA GLU A 3 -5.37 1.78 14.83
C GLU A 3 -5.82 3.05 15.60
N LEU A 4 -7.00 3.59 15.27
CA LEU A 4 -7.58 4.72 16.01
C LEU A 4 -8.03 4.31 17.41
N THR A 5 -8.71 3.18 17.51
CA THR A 5 -9.26 2.68 18.78
C THR A 5 -8.18 2.24 19.77
N MET A 6 -6.97 1.96 19.28
CA MET A 6 -5.80 1.64 20.11
C MET A 6 -5.09 2.89 20.69
N GLY A 7 -5.65 4.09 20.51
CA GLY A 7 -5.13 5.31 21.13
C GLY A 7 -4.05 6.03 20.32
N ASN A 8 -4.21 6.08 19.01
CA ASN A 8 -3.29 6.81 18.13
C ASN A 8 -3.30 8.34 18.37
N GLN A 9 -2.11 8.96 18.39
CA GLN A 9 -1.90 10.40 18.54
C GLN A 9 -2.44 11.26 17.37
N TRP A 10 -2.62 10.69 16.17
CA TRP A 10 -2.98 11.44 14.96
C TRP A 10 -4.49 11.63 14.75
N GLY A 11 -5.32 11.01 15.60
CA GLY A 11 -6.77 11.11 15.53
C GLY A 11 -7.38 10.61 14.20
N VAL A 12 -8.66 10.89 13.97
CA VAL A 12 -9.41 10.35 12.82
C VAL A 12 -8.82 10.78 11.48
N GLY A 13 -8.42 12.05 11.36
CA GLY A 13 -7.83 12.59 10.13
C GLY A 13 -6.51 11.92 9.78
N GLY A 14 -5.60 11.82 10.76
CA GLY A 14 -4.24 11.38 10.50
C GLY A 14 -4.03 9.87 10.40
N SER A 15 -5.04 9.03 10.68
CA SER A 15 -4.92 7.57 10.47
C SER A 15 -6.07 6.93 9.68
N LEU A 16 -7.33 7.35 9.86
CA LEU A 16 -8.42 6.73 9.09
C LEU A 16 -8.54 7.34 7.70
N ILE A 17 -8.56 8.67 7.60
CA ILE A 17 -8.72 9.34 6.30
C ILE A 17 -7.50 9.09 5.42
N VAL A 18 -6.29 9.25 5.96
CA VAL A 18 -5.07 8.93 5.21
C VAL A 18 -5.02 7.44 4.81
N GLY A 19 -5.46 6.53 5.69
CA GLY A 19 -5.51 5.09 5.39
C GLY A 19 -6.45 4.77 4.23
N ILE A 20 -7.60 5.45 4.14
CA ILE A 20 -8.52 5.32 3.01
C ILE A 20 -7.87 5.84 1.72
N VAL A 21 -7.23 7.01 1.75
CA VAL A 21 -6.56 7.57 0.56
C VAL A 21 -5.40 6.68 0.09
N GLN A 22 -4.63 6.13 1.03
CA GLN A 22 -3.58 5.14 0.73
C GLN A 22 -4.17 3.87 0.11
N GLY A 23 -5.27 3.36 0.67
CA GLY A 23 -5.99 2.20 0.16
C GLY A 23 -6.50 2.43 -1.27
N LEU A 24 -7.09 3.59 -1.54
CA LEU A 24 -7.52 3.97 -2.89
C LEU A 24 -6.34 4.05 -3.87
N GLY A 25 -5.20 4.61 -3.43
CA GLY A 25 -3.97 4.61 -4.23
C GLY A 25 -3.51 3.19 -4.57
N ALA A 26 -3.55 2.28 -3.60
CA ALA A 26 -3.22 0.87 -3.80
C ALA A 26 -4.18 0.20 -4.80
N GLU A 27 -5.49 0.42 -4.65
CA GLU A 27 -6.52 -0.13 -5.54
C GLU A 27 -6.37 0.35 -6.98
N ILE A 28 -6.04 1.63 -7.20
CA ILE A 28 -5.76 2.15 -8.54
C ILE A 28 -4.60 1.38 -9.18
N GLY A 29 -3.57 1.04 -8.40
CA GLY A 29 -2.46 0.22 -8.90
C GLY A 29 -2.90 -1.17 -9.37
N PHE A 30 -3.80 -1.83 -8.64
CA PHE A 30 -4.36 -3.11 -9.09
C PHE A 30 -5.35 -2.95 -10.26
N ALA A 31 -6.09 -1.84 -10.30
CA ALA A 31 -7.02 -1.51 -11.38
C ALA A 31 -6.31 -1.32 -12.72
N ILE A 32 -5.08 -0.75 -12.72
CA ILE A 32 -4.23 -0.67 -13.93
C ILE A 32 -3.97 -2.06 -14.53
N PHE A 33 -3.84 -3.09 -13.69
CA PHE A 33 -3.68 -4.48 -14.12
C PHE A 33 -5.00 -5.24 -14.26
N ALA A 34 -6.14 -4.52 -14.21
CA ALA A 34 -7.50 -5.05 -14.27
C ALA A 34 -7.75 -6.21 -13.30
N TYR A 35 -7.04 -6.25 -12.16
CA TYR A 35 -7.08 -7.34 -11.17
C TYR A 35 -6.73 -8.74 -11.75
N ARG A 36 -6.16 -8.81 -12.96
CA ARG A 36 -5.84 -10.07 -13.65
C ARG A 36 -4.46 -10.61 -13.33
N LYS A 37 -3.55 -9.79 -12.82
CA LYS A 37 -2.16 -10.17 -12.54
C LYS A 37 -1.74 -9.76 -11.14
N TRP A 38 -1.39 -10.76 -10.33
CA TRP A 38 -0.92 -10.62 -8.95
C TRP A 38 0.57 -10.98 -8.85
N ASN A 39 1.37 -10.39 -9.74
CA ASN A 39 2.81 -10.59 -9.81
C ASN A 39 3.53 -9.56 -8.93
N TRP A 40 4.79 -9.85 -8.58
CA TRP A 40 5.66 -8.93 -7.83
C TRP A 40 5.64 -7.49 -8.39
N LEU A 41 5.62 -7.32 -9.72
CA LEU A 41 5.55 -6.01 -10.37
C LEU A 41 4.22 -5.27 -10.10
N SER A 42 3.09 -5.98 -10.15
CA SER A 42 1.75 -5.42 -9.89
C SER A 42 1.63 -4.97 -8.44
N THR A 43 2.08 -5.80 -7.50
CA THR A 43 2.10 -5.47 -6.06
C THR A 43 3.04 -4.31 -5.75
N THR A 44 4.20 -4.23 -6.42
CA THR A 44 5.15 -3.12 -6.28
C THR A 44 4.58 -1.80 -6.78
N ILE A 45 3.91 -1.80 -7.94
CA ILE A 45 3.28 -0.60 -8.51
C ILE A 45 2.10 -0.14 -7.64
N SER A 46 1.30 -1.08 -7.13
CA SER A 46 0.24 -0.79 -6.16
C SER A 46 0.79 -0.17 -4.88
N GLY A 47 1.85 -0.74 -4.31
CA GLY A 47 2.54 -0.18 -3.14
C GLY A 47 3.10 1.22 -3.40
N ALA A 48 3.67 1.46 -4.58
CA ALA A 48 4.17 2.78 -4.97
C ALA A 48 3.04 3.82 -5.04
N LEU A 49 1.90 3.46 -5.64
CA LEU A 49 0.73 4.34 -5.75
C LEU A 49 0.06 4.60 -4.40
N ALA A 50 0.06 3.63 -3.48
CA ALA A 50 -0.34 3.85 -2.10
C ALA A 50 0.56 4.92 -1.42
N GLY A 51 1.88 4.83 -1.64
CA GLY A 51 2.86 5.81 -1.18
C GLY A 51 2.64 7.21 -1.77
N VAL A 52 2.28 7.30 -3.05
CA VAL A 52 1.90 8.57 -3.71
C VAL A 52 0.60 9.11 -3.13
N GLY A 53 -0.41 8.26 -2.91
CA GLY A 53 -1.67 8.64 -2.26
C GLY A 53 -1.45 9.22 -0.87
N CYS A 54 -0.55 8.61 -0.08
CA CYS A 54 -0.09 9.16 1.20
C CYS A 54 0.51 10.57 1.04
N ALA A 55 1.47 10.72 0.13
CA ALA A 55 2.13 11.99 -0.11
C ALA A 55 1.16 13.10 -0.54
N LEU A 56 0.18 12.77 -1.37
CA LEU A 56 -0.84 13.70 -1.84
C LEU A 56 -1.75 14.17 -0.68
N TYR A 57 -2.14 13.25 0.21
CA TYR A 57 -2.93 13.61 1.41
C TYR A 57 -2.17 14.58 2.31
N TYR A 58 -0.88 14.30 2.58
CA TYR A 58 -0.06 15.17 3.43
C TYR A 58 0.24 16.52 2.78
N TRP A 59 0.40 16.56 1.45
CA TRP A 59 0.51 17.82 0.71
C TRP A 59 -0.77 18.65 0.83
N ALA A 60 -1.94 18.05 0.61
CA ALA A 60 -3.23 18.75 0.67
C ALA A 60 -3.56 19.27 2.09
N THR A 61 -3.16 18.54 3.13
CA THR A 61 -3.37 18.92 4.53
C THR A 61 -2.32 19.91 5.05
N ASN A 62 -1.20 20.10 4.34
CA ASN A 62 -0.11 20.98 4.74
C ASN A 62 0.32 21.93 3.59
N PRO A 63 -0.51 22.90 3.22
CA PRO A 63 -0.22 23.82 2.11
C PRO A 63 1.01 24.73 2.35
N ALA A 64 1.51 24.83 3.58
CA ALA A 64 2.69 25.60 3.93
C ALA A 64 4.03 24.92 3.54
N TRP A 65 4.00 23.71 3.00
CA TRP A 65 5.23 23.01 2.61
C TRP A 65 5.85 23.62 1.34
N GLY A 66 7.13 23.95 1.41
CA GLY A 66 7.90 24.35 0.23
C GLY A 66 8.05 23.21 -0.78
N ALA A 67 8.18 23.56 -2.06
CA ALA A 67 8.22 22.60 -3.18
C ALA A 67 9.25 21.48 -2.99
N LEU A 68 10.44 21.80 -2.45
CA LEU A 68 11.49 20.82 -2.18
C LEU A 68 11.03 19.73 -1.19
N ARG A 69 10.36 20.12 -0.10
CA ARG A 69 9.86 19.18 0.91
C ARG A 69 8.81 18.26 0.32
N VAL A 70 7.90 18.80 -0.50
CA VAL A 70 6.85 18.03 -1.18
C VAL A 70 7.46 17.00 -2.13
N SER A 71 8.42 17.41 -2.97
CA SER A 71 9.08 16.51 -3.92
C SER A 71 9.85 15.40 -3.22
N VAL A 72 10.63 15.72 -2.19
CA VAL A 72 11.37 14.70 -1.42
C VAL A 72 10.39 13.74 -0.76
N TYR A 73 9.36 14.24 -0.07
CA TYR A 73 8.39 13.41 0.63
C TYR A 73 7.64 12.47 -0.34
N LEU A 74 7.27 12.97 -1.52
CA LEU A 74 6.61 12.17 -2.55
C LEU A 74 7.52 11.05 -3.06
N VAL A 75 8.77 11.35 -3.41
CA VAL A 75 9.72 10.35 -3.90
C VAL A 75 10.02 9.29 -2.83
N THR A 76 10.31 9.72 -1.60
CA THR A 76 10.61 8.78 -0.51
C THR A 76 9.41 7.93 -0.15
N SER A 77 8.19 8.50 -0.14
CA SER A 77 6.97 7.75 0.16
C SER A 77 6.64 6.75 -0.94
N ALA A 78 6.82 7.11 -2.22
CA ALA A 78 6.64 6.21 -3.34
C ALA A 78 7.63 5.04 -3.31
N ILE A 79 8.92 5.31 -3.05
CA ILE A 79 9.95 4.26 -2.92
C ILE A 79 9.64 3.35 -1.72
N SER A 80 9.32 3.94 -0.57
CA SER A 80 8.96 3.18 0.64
C SER A 80 7.74 2.29 0.42
N GLY A 81 6.69 2.83 -0.21
CA GLY A 81 5.49 2.09 -0.57
C GLY A 81 5.78 0.94 -1.54
N ALA A 82 6.61 1.18 -2.56
CA ALA A 82 7.01 0.15 -3.51
C ALA A 82 7.76 -1.01 -2.83
N VAL A 83 8.69 -0.69 -1.92
CA VAL A 83 9.54 -1.68 -1.26
C VAL A 83 8.77 -2.41 -0.16
N LEU A 84 8.20 -1.68 0.80
CA LEU A 84 7.56 -2.26 1.98
C LEU A 84 6.17 -2.79 1.67
N ALA A 85 5.26 -1.92 1.19
CA ALA A 85 3.89 -2.32 0.89
C ALA A 85 3.79 -3.20 -0.36
N GLY A 86 4.76 -3.10 -1.28
CA GLY A 86 4.82 -3.89 -2.49
C GLY A 86 5.64 -5.17 -2.34
N ALA A 87 6.97 -5.04 -2.44
CA ALA A 87 7.88 -6.17 -2.53
C ALA A 87 7.88 -7.05 -1.26
N VAL A 88 7.97 -6.44 -0.07
CA VAL A 88 7.98 -7.19 1.20
C VAL A 88 6.65 -7.90 1.43
N MET A 89 5.53 -7.23 1.19
CA MET A 89 4.20 -7.87 1.32
C MET A 89 4.00 -9.02 0.34
N TYR A 90 4.53 -8.92 -0.89
CA TYR A 90 4.51 -10.05 -1.83
C TYR A 90 5.29 -11.27 -1.31
N LEU A 91 6.47 -11.04 -0.71
CA LEU A 91 7.26 -12.12 -0.10
C LEU A 91 6.57 -12.70 1.14
N LEU A 92 5.97 -11.85 1.97
CA LEU A 92 5.21 -12.28 3.13
C LEU A 92 4.02 -13.15 2.71
N GLN A 93 3.29 -12.74 1.67
CA GLN A 93 2.19 -13.53 1.12
C GLN A 93 2.67 -14.89 0.63
N ARG A 94 3.83 -14.97 -0.03
CA ARG A 94 4.44 -16.24 -0.43
C ARG A 94 4.82 -17.11 0.77
N ALA A 95 5.41 -16.53 1.81
CA ALA A 95 5.78 -17.26 3.02
C ALA A 95 4.55 -17.83 3.75
N ILE A 96 3.45 -17.06 3.83
CA ILE A 96 2.20 -17.51 4.43
C ILE A 96 1.58 -18.62 3.57
N ALA A 97 1.62 -18.51 2.24
CA ALA A 97 1.10 -19.54 1.34
C ALA A 97 1.78 -20.90 1.57
N GLN A 98 3.09 -20.91 1.83
CA GLN A 98 3.84 -22.13 2.14
C GLN A 98 3.45 -22.81 3.46
N THR A 99 2.74 -22.12 4.36
CA THR A 99 2.26 -22.72 5.61
C THR A 99 0.95 -23.49 5.45
N GLY A 100 0.33 -23.48 4.26
CA GLY A 100 -0.97 -24.09 3.98
C GLY A 100 -2.17 -23.32 4.54
N ALA A 101 -1.92 -22.23 5.29
CA ALA A 101 -2.98 -21.37 5.83
C ALA A 101 -3.84 -20.72 4.72
N LEU A 102 -3.28 -20.58 3.51
CA LEU A 102 -3.96 -20.00 2.34
C LEU A 102 -4.55 -21.04 1.39
N ASP A 103 -4.47 -22.34 1.69
CA ASP A 103 -4.93 -23.40 0.78
C ASP A 103 -6.44 -23.34 0.47
N ARG A 104 -7.21 -22.68 1.33
CA ARG A 104 -8.65 -22.44 1.15
C ARG A 104 -8.98 -21.17 0.38
N PHE A 105 -7.99 -20.33 0.07
CA PHE A 105 -8.17 -19.07 -0.65
C PHE A 105 -7.55 -19.15 -2.05
N GLU A 106 -8.08 -18.35 -2.99
CA GLU A 106 -7.55 -18.27 -4.36
C GLU A 106 -6.06 -17.87 -4.39
N SER A 107 -5.64 -17.10 -3.40
CA SER A 107 -4.25 -16.67 -3.21
C SER A 107 -3.29 -17.81 -2.86
N GLY A 108 -3.75 -18.95 -2.31
CA GLY A 108 -2.96 -20.18 -2.13
C GLY A 108 -3.05 -21.13 -3.32
N ARG A 109 -4.23 -21.22 -3.96
CA ARG A 109 -4.50 -22.10 -5.11
C ARG A 109 -3.67 -21.76 -6.37
N THR A 110 -3.19 -20.52 -6.47
CA THR A 110 -2.30 -20.09 -7.56
C THR A 110 -0.88 -20.65 -7.41
N GLN A 111 -0.45 -21.06 -6.21
CA GLN A 111 0.85 -21.72 -6.01
C GLN A 111 0.82 -23.22 -6.30
N THR A 112 -0.33 -23.89 -6.20
CA THR A 112 -0.46 -25.32 -6.54
C THR A 112 -0.47 -25.61 -8.04
N LEU A 113 -0.54 -24.58 -8.89
CA LEU A 113 -0.65 -24.69 -10.35
C LEU A 113 0.63 -24.25 -11.10
N VAL A 114 1.75 -24.06 -10.39
CA VAL A 114 3.10 -23.90 -10.97
C VAL A 114 3.92 -25.14 -10.63
#